data_AF-A0A2G5SH12-F1
#
_entry.id   AF-A0A2G5SH12-F1
#
_cell.length_a   1.000
_cell.length_b   1.000
_cell.length_c   1.000
_cell.angle_alpha   90.00
_cell.angle_beta   90.00
_cell.angle_gamma   90.00
#
_symmetry.space_group_name_H-M   'P 1'
#
loop_
_entity.id
_entity.type
_entity.pdbx_description
1 polymer ?
#
loop_
_entity_poly.entity_id
_entity_poly.type
_entity_poly.pdbx_seq_one_letter_code
_entity_poly.pdbx_strand_id
1 'polypeptide(L)'
;MAGMIVFLASEVHKSKNFEIGETSKFLEDSEIFEYRGYLKKYSNLILYSTVLITTYAVELKASIFRFLVTLLTSLFIYSSSDSKSIIDRFLVYTGNISYVLYLIHWPLYSIWKTQTDEFSDLGQKNIALFLTLFLSIILSILIHESFEKWSIRLDWKPLILLISLLAVLNFTILNKNEISKVLKIDLYSKTSFPPTFIPSLNKTFSSYEDVELQNREWNSLDKDFLRNPATGEWIGLNYRQLPKNGTGKFKFLILGSSTAARLSHLIHDECGFLANQMVQLIFPACEPFYPTTYLGGCTENLHEFQKLVKTEKPDYLVIASRFFDMGHPLPQNITDMEYDPILAIAKNELQKYMRGVSRKIIILHAFPRRTYMSFERIVGWMAKKLAPEIIDKKVIEPLENGYDIARERYEILLKECGLKCEIIDYHDIFLNPKTQFVRYFNDIGLHYFTTGHHLTPLAFEIVRPYVRRIYGSKPRPSAEDDSKLRPSAPEGVPEGPVNRFAGDIDPTRLVLDQSNLTAVMAPLPDDKGFDFTDLE
;
A
#
# COMPACT_ATOMS: atom_id res chain seq x y z
N MET A 1 -35.96 19.30 16.78
CA MET A 1 -37.23 18.66 17.17
C MET A 1 -38.05 19.56 18.11
N ALA A 2 -37.50 20.07 19.22
CA ALA A 2 -38.21 21.00 20.12
C ALA A 2 -38.67 22.32 19.46
N GLY A 3 -37.85 22.95 18.62
CA GLY A 3 -38.24 24.18 17.90
C GLY A 3 -39.38 23.99 16.89
N MET A 4 -39.50 22.80 16.30
CA MET A 4 -40.57 22.46 15.36
C MET A 4 -41.90 22.23 16.09
N ILE A 5 -41.83 21.68 17.32
CA ILE A 5 -43.00 21.50 18.20
C ILE A 5 -43.51 22.86 18.71
N VAL A 6 -42.62 23.79 19.05
CA VAL A 6 -42.99 25.16 19.44
C VAL A 6 -43.62 25.94 18.27
N PHE A 7 -43.07 25.80 17.07
CA PHE A 7 -43.62 26.42 15.86
C PHE A 7 -45.00 25.86 15.48
N LEU A 8 -45.19 24.53 15.56
CA LEU A 8 -46.48 23.89 15.31
C LEU A 8 -47.52 24.20 16.42
N ALA A 9 -47.09 24.30 17.68
CA ALA A 9 -47.97 24.73 18.77
C ALA A 9 -48.43 26.20 18.61
N SER A 10 -47.55 27.07 18.09
CA SER A 10 -47.87 28.46 17.74
C SER A 10 -48.90 28.54 16.60
N GLU A 11 -48.77 27.71 15.57
CA GLU A 11 -49.74 27.65 14.45
C GLU A 11 -51.11 27.09 14.89
N VAL A 12 -51.13 26.03 15.71
CA VAL A 12 -52.38 25.44 16.24
C VAL A 12 -53.11 26.40 17.20
N HIS A 13 -52.37 27.22 17.95
CA HIS A 13 -52.99 28.25 18.81
C HIS A 13 -53.63 29.38 17.99
N LYS A 14 -52.99 29.77 16.87
CA LYS A 14 -53.51 30.78 15.94
C LYS A 14 -54.82 30.37 15.26
N SER A 15 -55.01 29.07 15.01
CA SER A 15 -56.21 28.53 14.37
C SER A 15 -57.45 28.49 15.27
N LYS A 16 -57.29 28.39 16.61
CA LYS A 16 -58.43 28.23 17.55
C LYS A 16 -59.05 29.54 18.05
N ASN A 17 -58.39 30.68 17.86
CA ASN A 17 -58.85 31.98 18.39
C ASN A 17 -59.63 32.82 17.36
N PHE A 18 -60.25 32.21 16.34
CA PHE A 18 -60.93 32.97 15.28
C PHE A 18 -62.31 33.53 15.64
N GLU A 19 -62.92 33.20 16.79
CA GLU A 19 -64.26 33.74 17.12
C GLU A 19 -64.42 34.44 18.47
N ILE A 20 -63.37 34.63 19.27
CA ILE A 20 -63.48 35.47 20.47
C ILE A 20 -62.20 36.29 20.64
N GLY A 21 -62.31 37.61 20.41
CA GLY A 21 -61.37 38.59 20.97
C GLY A 21 -60.48 39.35 19.99
N GLU A 22 -61.06 40.19 19.13
CA GLU A 22 -60.30 41.24 18.45
C GLU A 22 -59.63 42.21 19.45
N THR A 23 -60.26 42.46 20.60
CA THR A 23 -59.72 43.32 21.66
C THR A 23 -58.62 42.65 22.49
N SER A 24 -58.70 41.34 22.74
CA SER A 24 -57.66 40.61 23.48
C SER A 24 -56.41 40.40 22.61
N LYS A 25 -56.59 40.12 21.31
CA LYS A 25 -55.49 39.99 20.37
C LYS A 25 -54.73 41.30 20.16
N PHE A 26 -55.44 42.44 20.16
CA PHE A 26 -54.81 43.76 20.09
C PHE A 26 -54.03 44.13 21.36
N LEU A 27 -54.55 43.75 22.54
CA LEU A 27 -53.85 43.95 23.81
C LEU A 27 -52.61 43.05 23.92
N GLU A 28 -52.75 41.79 23.54
CA GLU A 28 -51.67 40.79 23.52
C GLU A 28 -50.58 41.15 22.49
N ASP A 29 -50.97 41.61 21.28
CA ASP A 29 -50.02 42.11 20.28
C ASP A 29 -49.34 43.42 20.73
N SER A 30 -50.02 44.28 21.51
CA SER A 30 -49.41 45.52 22.04
C SER A 30 -48.46 45.26 23.22
N GLU A 31 -48.82 44.36 24.14
CA GLU A 31 -47.92 43.90 25.22
C GLU A 31 -46.71 43.16 24.64
N ILE A 32 -46.89 42.28 23.65
CA ILE A 32 -45.78 41.60 22.96
C ILE A 32 -44.86 42.61 22.27
N PHE A 33 -45.40 43.65 21.63
CA PHE A 33 -44.60 44.73 21.02
C PHE A 33 -43.82 45.52 22.07
N GLU A 34 -44.41 45.81 23.23
CA GLU A 34 -43.77 46.51 24.34
C GLU A 34 -42.63 45.67 24.95
N TYR A 35 -42.89 44.40 25.29
CA TYR A 35 -41.87 43.47 25.80
C TYR A 35 -40.73 43.26 24.81
N ARG A 36 -41.04 43.14 23.51
CA ARG A 36 -40.05 43.05 22.43
C ARG A 36 -39.22 44.33 22.32
N GLY A 37 -39.85 45.50 22.49
CA GLY A 37 -39.17 46.80 22.54
C GLY A 37 -38.17 46.91 23.71
N TYR A 38 -38.55 46.44 24.90
CA TYR A 38 -37.67 46.35 26.06
C TYR A 38 -36.50 45.39 25.84
N LEU A 39 -36.77 44.18 25.34
CA LEU A 39 -35.73 43.17 25.09
C LEU A 39 -34.73 43.60 24.00
N LYS A 40 -35.18 44.34 22.98
CA LYS A 40 -34.31 44.91 21.94
C LYS A 40 -33.21 45.80 22.53
N LYS A 41 -33.51 46.57 23.58
CA LYS A 41 -32.56 47.43 24.29
C LYS A 41 -31.45 46.62 25.00
N TYR A 42 -31.73 45.38 25.37
CA TYR A 42 -30.82 44.48 26.07
C TYR A 42 -30.19 43.39 25.18
N SER A 43 -30.50 43.35 23.89
CA SER A 43 -29.95 42.39 22.92
C SER A 43 -28.42 42.26 22.98
N ASN A 44 -27.69 43.38 22.98
CA ASN A 44 -26.23 43.39 23.12
C ASN A 44 -25.77 42.86 24.48
N LEU A 45 -26.50 43.14 25.56
CA LEU A 45 -26.17 42.64 26.90
C LEU A 45 -26.34 41.12 26.98
N ILE A 46 -27.40 40.58 26.36
CA ILE A 46 -27.64 39.14 26.25
C ILE A 46 -26.51 38.48 25.46
N LEU A 47 -26.07 39.10 24.36
CA LEU A 47 -24.93 38.63 23.57
C LEU A 47 -23.62 38.61 24.38
N TYR A 48 -23.26 39.72 25.04
CA TYR A 48 -22.05 39.78 25.86
C TYR A 48 -22.08 38.76 27.01
N SER A 49 -23.24 38.58 27.64
CA SER A 49 -23.44 37.56 28.67
C SER A 49 -23.24 36.15 28.13
N THR A 50 -23.72 35.88 26.91
CA THR A 50 -23.53 34.60 26.23
C THR A 50 -22.05 34.34 25.96
N VAL A 51 -21.33 35.33 25.41
CA VAL A 51 -19.89 35.24 25.14
C VAL A 51 -19.12 34.98 26.44
N LEU A 52 -19.38 35.77 27.48
CA LEU A 52 -18.72 35.63 28.79
C LEU A 52 -18.90 34.25 29.39
N ILE A 53 -20.12 33.68 29.33
CA ILE A 53 -20.40 32.33 29.82
C ILE A 53 -19.65 31.27 28.99
N THR A 54 -19.56 31.45 27.67
CA THR A 54 -18.85 30.50 26.78
C THR A 54 -17.33 30.58 26.87
N THR A 55 -16.77 31.73 27.25
CA THR A 55 -15.32 31.92 27.44
C THR A 55 -14.88 31.76 28.90
N TYR A 56 -15.80 31.42 29.81
CA TYR A 56 -15.51 31.28 31.22
C TYR A 56 -14.67 30.03 31.47
N ALA A 57 -13.52 30.19 32.11
CA ALA A 57 -12.50 29.14 32.26
C ALA A 57 -12.90 27.97 33.20
N VAL A 58 -14.08 28.02 33.82
CA VAL A 58 -14.55 27.00 34.77
C VAL A 58 -15.52 26.05 34.08
N GLU A 59 -15.20 24.75 34.11
CA GLU A 59 -16.04 23.71 33.52
C GLU A 59 -17.39 23.58 34.23
N LEU A 60 -18.44 24.11 33.61
CA LEU A 60 -19.82 23.88 34.02
C LEU A 60 -20.30 22.50 33.57
N LYS A 61 -21.22 21.88 34.33
CA LYS A 61 -21.86 20.61 33.94
C LYS A 61 -22.50 20.75 32.55
N ALA A 62 -22.13 19.87 31.62
CA ALA A 62 -22.49 19.96 30.20
C ALA A 62 -23.99 20.16 29.94
N SER A 63 -24.87 19.54 30.73
CA SER A 63 -26.33 19.71 30.60
C SER A 63 -26.79 21.13 30.92
N ILE A 64 -26.24 21.74 31.97
CA ILE A 64 -26.60 23.09 32.42
C ILE A 64 -26.05 24.12 31.42
N PHE A 65 -24.81 23.92 30.99
CA PHE A 65 -24.16 24.78 30.01
C PHE A 65 -24.93 24.81 28.68
N ARG A 66 -25.29 23.63 28.15
CA ARG A 66 -26.09 23.53 26.90
C ARG A 66 -27.45 24.20 27.04
N PHE A 67 -28.14 23.99 28.17
CA PHE A 67 -29.44 24.62 28.42
C PHE A 67 -29.33 26.15 28.46
N LEU A 68 -28.39 26.70 29.23
CA LEU A 68 -28.18 28.14 29.36
C LEU A 68 -27.78 28.80 28.04
N VAL A 69 -26.81 28.24 27.33
CA VAL A 69 -26.37 28.77 26.03
C VAL A 69 -27.49 28.72 25.00
N THR A 70 -28.27 27.64 24.97
CA THR A 70 -29.42 27.51 24.04
C THR A 70 -30.52 28.53 24.36
N LEU A 71 -30.83 28.72 25.64
CA LEU A 71 -31.83 29.69 26.10
C LEU A 71 -31.40 31.13 25.77
N LEU A 72 -30.15 31.50 26.09
CA LEU A 72 -29.60 32.83 25.81
C LEU A 72 -29.51 33.11 24.31
N THR A 73 -29.10 32.12 23.51
CA THR A 73 -29.08 32.22 22.04
C THR A 73 -30.49 32.41 21.48
N SER A 74 -31.48 31.68 22.01
CA SER A 74 -32.89 31.82 21.59
C SER A 74 -33.45 33.19 21.94
N LEU A 75 -33.15 33.69 23.15
CA LEU A 75 -33.53 35.04 23.60
C LEU A 75 -32.85 36.13 22.76
N PHE A 76 -31.58 35.94 22.39
CA PHE A 76 -30.85 36.85 21.51
C PHE A 76 -31.51 36.92 20.12
N ILE A 77 -31.74 35.78 19.46
CA ILE A 77 -32.38 35.71 18.13
C ILE A 77 -33.78 36.35 18.15
N TYR A 78 -34.57 36.10 19.20
CA TYR A 78 -35.89 36.70 19.35
C TYR A 78 -35.82 38.23 19.51
N SER A 79 -34.81 38.73 20.23
CA SER A 79 -34.63 40.15 20.53
C SER A 79 -33.96 40.94 19.40
N SER A 80 -33.24 40.26 18.49
CA SER A 80 -32.43 40.86 17.43
C SER A 80 -33.07 40.83 16.04
N SER A 81 -34.33 40.37 15.88
CA SER A 81 -34.92 40.14 14.55
C SER A 81 -34.97 41.38 13.65
N ASP A 82 -35.01 42.58 14.24
CA ASP A 82 -35.19 43.86 13.53
C ASP A 82 -34.10 44.90 13.87
N SER A 83 -32.96 44.49 14.43
CA SER A 83 -31.84 45.39 14.75
C SER A 83 -30.86 45.48 13.58
N LYS A 84 -30.43 46.70 13.25
CA LYS A 84 -29.53 46.99 12.10
C LYS A 84 -28.05 47.07 12.50
N SER A 85 -27.67 46.57 13.68
CA SER A 85 -26.30 46.68 14.18
C SER A 85 -25.32 45.93 13.28
N ILE A 86 -24.09 46.43 13.17
CA ILE A 86 -23.00 45.77 12.43
C ILE A 86 -22.69 44.39 13.05
N ILE A 87 -22.80 44.28 14.38
CA ILE A 87 -22.58 43.04 15.13
C ILE A 87 -23.66 42.00 14.77
N ASP A 88 -24.92 42.42 14.66
CA ASP A 88 -26.01 41.53 14.26
C ASP A 88 -25.80 40.99 12.85
N ARG A 89 -25.40 41.85 11.91
CA ARG A 89 -25.08 41.42 10.54
C ARG A 89 -23.90 40.47 10.49
N PHE A 90 -22.85 40.72 11.28
CA PHE A 90 -21.70 39.83 11.39
C PHE A 90 -22.12 38.47 11.96
N LEU A 91 -22.89 38.44 13.05
CA LEU A 91 -23.34 37.19 13.68
C LEU A 91 -24.26 36.38 12.76
N VAL A 92 -25.21 37.03 12.09
CA VAL A 92 -26.07 36.38 11.09
C VAL A 92 -25.21 35.82 9.94
N TYR A 93 -24.21 36.58 9.48
CA TYR A 93 -23.29 36.10 8.46
C TYR A 93 -22.47 34.89 8.92
N THR A 94 -21.93 34.92 10.14
CA THR A 94 -21.23 33.77 10.73
C THR A 94 -22.14 32.55 10.86
N GLY A 95 -23.43 32.77 11.17
CA GLY A 95 -24.44 31.71 11.18
C GLY A 95 -24.67 31.13 9.78
N ASN A 96 -24.76 31.97 8.75
CA ASN A 96 -24.96 31.54 7.36
C ASN A 96 -23.80 30.69 6.83
N ILE A 97 -22.55 31.02 7.16
CA ILE A 97 -21.38 30.21 6.73
C ILE A 97 -21.14 28.98 7.63
N SER A 98 -21.81 28.90 8.78
CA SER A 98 -21.49 27.89 9.82
C SER A 98 -21.68 26.45 9.35
N TYR A 99 -22.66 26.20 8.49
CA TYR A 99 -22.91 24.86 7.94
C TYR A 99 -21.76 24.41 7.03
N VAL A 100 -21.32 25.29 6.12
CA VAL A 100 -20.19 25.03 5.24
C VAL A 100 -18.90 24.87 6.05
N LEU A 101 -18.69 25.72 7.06
CA LEU A 101 -17.56 25.60 7.97
C LEU A 101 -17.56 24.26 8.71
N TYR A 102 -18.71 23.81 9.18
CA TYR A 102 -18.86 22.51 9.81
C TYR A 102 -18.40 21.37 8.88
N LEU A 103 -18.74 21.43 7.59
CA LEU A 103 -18.34 20.41 6.61
C LEU A 103 -16.85 20.45 6.25
N ILE A 104 -16.23 21.63 6.19
CA ILE A 104 -14.86 21.82 5.70
C ILE A 104 -13.80 21.65 6.81
N HIS A 105 -14.07 22.15 8.02
CA HIS A 105 -13.04 22.22 9.05
C HIS A 105 -12.58 20.83 9.52
N TRP A 106 -13.47 19.83 9.58
CA TRP A 106 -13.13 18.48 10.02
C TRP A 106 -12.17 17.75 9.07
N PRO A 107 -12.42 17.70 7.74
CA PRO A 107 -11.45 17.18 6.79
C PRO A 107 -10.10 17.89 6.82
N LEU A 108 -10.10 19.23 6.87
CA LEU A 108 -8.85 20.00 6.94
C LEU A 108 -8.09 19.77 8.25
N TYR A 109 -8.78 19.70 9.38
CA TYR A 109 -8.19 19.34 10.66
C TYR A 109 -7.60 17.92 10.63
N SER A 110 -8.29 16.99 9.98
CA SER A 110 -7.80 15.62 9.83
C SER A 110 -6.53 15.55 8.98
N ILE A 111 -6.47 16.31 7.88
CA ILE A 111 -5.26 16.45 7.04
C ILE A 111 -4.11 17.08 7.82
N TRP A 112 -4.38 18.16 8.55
CA TRP A 112 -3.40 18.79 9.41
C TRP A 112 -2.83 17.78 10.40
N LYS A 113 -3.70 17.05 11.12
CA LYS A 113 -3.29 16.06 12.12
C LYS A 113 -2.39 14.98 11.51
N THR A 114 -2.76 14.42 10.35
CA THR A 114 -1.98 13.34 9.73
C THR A 114 -0.65 13.80 9.15
N GLN A 115 -0.55 15.04 8.66
CA GLN A 115 0.70 15.57 8.10
C GLN A 115 1.64 16.13 9.16
N THR A 116 1.11 16.57 10.31
CA THR A 116 1.90 17.26 11.35
C THR A 116 2.47 16.35 12.43
N ASP A 117 2.14 15.06 12.41
CA ASP A 117 2.81 14.04 13.23
C ASP A 117 4.33 13.96 12.92
N GLU A 118 4.78 14.44 11.76
CA GLU A 118 6.20 14.55 11.38
C GLU A 118 6.91 15.81 11.92
N PHE A 119 6.19 16.85 12.37
CA PHE A 119 6.83 18.04 12.93
C PHE A 119 7.32 17.76 14.36
N SER A 120 8.61 18.02 14.62
CA SER A 120 9.22 17.84 15.95
C SER A 120 9.01 19.04 16.88
N ASP A 121 8.74 20.24 16.33
CA ASP A 121 8.61 21.49 17.09
C ASP A 121 7.15 21.84 17.41
N LEU A 122 6.86 22.09 18.68
CA LEU A 122 5.54 22.47 19.20
C LEU A 122 5.08 23.83 18.63
N GLY A 123 6.01 24.75 18.36
CA GLY A 123 5.72 26.06 17.76
C GLY A 123 5.13 25.92 16.36
N GLN A 124 5.73 25.08 15.52
CA GLN A 124 5.28 24.82 14.15
C GLN A 124 3.90 24.15 14.11
N LYS A 125 3.61 23.23 15.05
CA LYS A 125 2.29 22.58 15.15
C LYS A 125 1.17 23.58 15.40
N ASN A 126 1.38 24.51 16.34
CA ASN A 126 0.39 25.53 16.68
C ASN A 126 0.16 26.52 15.53
N ILE A 127 1.23 26.94 14.85
CA ILE A 127 1.12 27.80 13.66
C ILE A 127 0.36 27.09 12.54
N ALA A 128 0.68 25.83 12.26
CA ALA A 128 -0.02 25.04 11.25
C ALA A 128 -1.51 24.83 11.59
N LEU A 129 -1.84 24.65 12.87
CA LEU A 129 -3.24 24.53 13.32
C LEU A 129 -4.00 25.83 13.09
N PHE A 130 -3.40 26.97 13.46
CA PHE A 130 -3.98 28.29 13.23
C PHE A 130 -4.21 28.55 11.74
N LEU A 131 -3.22 28.25 10.89
CA LEU A 131 -3.34 28.37 9.44
C LEU A 131 -4.44 27.46 8.86
N THR A 132 -4.58 26.25 9.39
CA THR A 132 -5.62 25.30 8.98
C THR A 132 -7.02 25.81 9.34
N LEU A 133 -7.18 26.37 10.55
CA LEU A 133 -8.43 27.00 10.97
C LEU A 133 -8.75 28.21 10.09
N PHE A 134 -7.77 29.08 9.84
CA PHE A 134 -7.94 30.25 9.00
C PHE A 134 -8.34 29.86 7.57
N LEU A 135 -7.66 28.87 6.99
CA LEU A 135 -7.98 28.32 5.67
C LEU A 135 -9.39 27.75 5.63
N SER A 136 -9.82 27.05 6.69
CA SER A 136 -11.18 26.53 6.80
C SER A 136 -12.23 27.64 6.72
N ILE A 137 -12.00 28.76 7.42
CA ILE A 137 -12.91 29.92 7.41
C ILE A 137 -12.97 30.55 6.01
N ILE A 138 -11.80 30.79 5.38
CA ILE A 138 -11.73 31.38 4.03
C ILE A 138 -12.44 30.50 3.01
N LEU A 139 -12.17 29.20 3.00
CA LEU A 139 -12.85 28.25 2.10
C LEU A 139 -14.36 28.20 2.36
N SER A 140 -14.79 28.32 3.61
CA SER A 140 -16.20 28.34 3.94
C SER A 140 -16.91 29.57 3.41
N ILE A 141 -16.29 30.74 3.53
CA ILE A 141 -16.79 31.99 2.94
C ILE A 141 -16.89 31.85 1.43
N LEU A 142 -15.83 31.36 0.77
CA LEU A 142 -15.82 31.18 -0.68
C LEU A 142 -16.93 30.24 -1.15
N ILE A 143 -17.06 29.06 -0.55
CA ILE A 143 -18.08 28.07 -0.93
C ILE A 143 -19.49 28.59 -0.61
N HIS A 144 -19.69 29.29 0.51
CA HIS A 144 -20.97 29.90 0.85
C HIS A 144 -21.39 30.93 -0.21
N GLU A 145 -20.50 31.87 -0.53
CA GLU A 145 -20.78 32.95 -1.48
C GLU A 145 -20.94 32.46 -2.92
N SER A 146 -20.11 31.50 -3.36
CA SER A 146 -20.11 31.05 -4.75
C SER A 146 -21.08 29.91 -5.03
N PHE A 147 -21.13 28.90 -4.15
CA PHE A 147 -21.83 27.63 -4.43
C PHE A 147 -23.12 27.50 -3.64
N GLU A 148 -23.11 27.68 -2.31
CA GLU A 148 -24.30 27.47 -1.47
C GLU A 148 -25.42 28.45 -1.85
N LYS A 149 -25.14 29.75 -1.89
CA LYS A 149 -26.14 30.76 -2.28
C LYS A 149 -26.70 30.54 -3.69
N TRP A 150 -25.87 30.08 -4.62
CA TRP A 150 -26.29 29.79 -5.98
C TRP A 150 -27.14 28.52 -6.06
N SER A 151 -26.68 27.43 -5.44
CA SER A 151 -27.35 26.12 -5.49
C SER A 151 -28.72 26.13 -4.84
N ILE A 152 -28.93 26.89 -3.75
CA ILE A 152 -30.23 27.01 -3.08
C ILE A 152 -31.27 27.73 -3.97
N ARG A 153 -30.83 28.53 -4.96
CA ARG A 153 -31.71 29.25 -5.89
C ARG A 153 -32.09 28.42 -7.13
N LEU A 154 -31.56 27.20 -7.27
CA LEU A 154 -31.83 26.36 -8.43
C LEU A 154 -33.21 25.72 -8.35
N ASP A 155 -33.89 25.64 -9.50
CA ASP A 155 -35.08 24.80 -9.65
C ASP A 155 -34.74 23.31 -9.52
N TRP A 156 -35.77 22.48 -9.30
CA TRP A 156 -35.60 21.05 -9.06
C TRP A 156 -34.88 20.30 -10.19
N LYS A 157 -35.04 20.70 -11.46
CA LYS A 157 -34.38 20.05 -12.61
C LYS A 157 -32.86 20.25 -12.61
N PRO A 158 -32.31 21.49 -12.63
CA PRO A 158 -30.87 21.70 -12.55
C PRO A 158 -30.27 21.22 -11.22
N LEU A 159 -31.04 21.25 -10.12
CA LEU A 159 -30.60 20.71 -8.83
C LEU A 159 -30.36 19.19 -8.91
N ILE A 160 -31.28 18.41 -9.48
CA ILE A 160 -31.10 16.97 -9.66
C ILE A 160 -29.87 16.69 -10.55
N LEU A 161 -29.71 17.42 -11.66
CA LEU A 161 -28.56 17.26 -12.55
C LEU A 161 -27.24 17.54 -11.81
N LEU A 162 -27.17 18.62 -11.02
CA LEU A 162 -26.01 18.98 -10.23
C LEU A 162 -25.67 17.88 -9.22
N ILE A 163 -26.66 17.37 -8.48
CA ILE A 163 -26.47 16.28 -7.52
C ILE A 163 -25.94 15.03 -8.22
N SER A 164 -26.51 14.65 -9.37
CA SER A 164 -26.04 13.51 -10.15
C SER A 164 -24.59 13.69 -10.62
N LEU A 165 -24.23 14.87 -11.11
CA LEU A 165 -22.85 15.16 -11.55
C LEU A 165 -21.86 15.07 -10.39
N LEU A 166 -22.20 15.65 -9.23
CA LEU A 166 -21.36 15.58 -8.02
C LEU A 166 -21.26 14.15 -7.50
N ALA A 167 -22.33 13.35 -7.59
CA ALA A 167 -22.31 11.94 -7.21
C ALA A 167 -21.39 11.12 -8.13
N VAL A 168 -21.45 11.34 -9.45
CA VAL A 168 -20.53 10.70 -10.41
C VAL A 168 -19.09 11.12 -10.16
N LEU A 169 -18.83 12.42 -9.96
CA LEU A 169 -17.49 12.90 -9.66
C LEU A 169 -16.94 12.28 -8.36
N ASN A 170 -17.75 12.24 -7.30
CA ASN A 170 -17.37 11.58 -6.06
C ASN A 170 -17.09 10.09 -6.29
N PHE A 171 -17.95 9.37 -7.02
CA PHE A 171 -17.75 7.97 -7.35
C PHE A 171 -16.45 7.75 -8.13
N THR A 172 -16.15 8.59 -9.12
CA THR A 172 -14.92 8.52 -9.92
C THR A 172 -13.68 8.82 -9.09
N ILE A 173 -13.72 9.82 -8.20
CA ILE A 173 -12.59 10.15 -7.31
C ILE A 173 -12.36 9.02 -6.31
N LEU A 174 -13.42 8.54 -5.65
CA LEU A 174 -13.35 7.44 -4.67
C LEU A 174 -12.82 6.15 -5.29
N ASN A 175 -13.22 5.85 -6.53
CA ASN A 175 -12.81 4.63 -7.24
C ASN A 175 -11.67 4.88 -8.23
N LYS A 176 -10.99 6.03 -8.19
CA LYS A 176 -9.94 6.40 -9.17
C LYS A 176 -8.88 5.32 -9.32
N ASN A 177 -8.43 4.77 -8.19
CA ASN A 177 -7.40 3.75 -8.17
C ASN A 177 -7.87 2.45 -8.82
N GLU A 178 -9.08 1.98 -8.49
CA GLU A 178 -9.65 0.76 -9.06
C GLU A 178 -9.95 0.91 -10.56
N ILE A 179 -10.52 2.05 -10.97
CA ILE A 179 -10.74 2.39 -12.38
C ILE A 179 -9.40 2.42 -13.13
N SER A 180 -8.38 3.07 -12.56
CA SER A 180 -7.05 3.11 -13.17
C SER A 180 -6.41 1.72 -13.25
N LYS A 181 -6.59 0.86 -12.24
CA LYS A 181 -6.09 -0.52 -12.26
C LYS A 181 -6.75 -1.32 -13.37
N VAL A 182 -8.09 -1.28 -13.47
CA VAL A 182 -8.84 -2.01 -14.52
C VAL A 182 -8.40 -1.57 -15.91
N LEU A 183 -8.29 -0.26 -16.15
CA LEU A 183 -7.83 0.27 -17.43
C LEU A 183 -6.41 -0.18 -17.75
N LYS A 184 -5.51 -0.17 -16.76
CA LYS A 184 -4.14 -0.64 -16.93
C LYS A 184 -4.09 -2.14 -17.20
N ILE A 185 -4.84 -2.96 -16.46
CA ILE A 185 -4.92 -4.41 -16.68
C ILE A 185 -5.46 -4.71 -18.09
N ASP A 186 -6.48 -3.98 -18.57
CA ASP A 186 -6.98 -4.14 -19.95
C ASP A 186 -5.94 -3.76 -21.02
N LEU A 187 -5.14 -2.72 -20.75
CA LEU A 187 -4.02 -2.36 -21.62
C LEU A 187 -2.94 -3.45 -21.62
N TYR A 188 -2.66 -4.03 -20.45
CA TYR A 188 -1.67 -5.09 -20.28
C TYR A 188 -2.13 -6.47 -20.81
N SER A 189 -3.43 -6.77 -20.78
CA SER A 189 -3.98 -8.06 -21.21
C SER A 189 -3.97 -8.24 -22.73
N LYS A 190 -3.97 -7.14 -23.49
CA LYS A 190 -3.85 -7.15 -24.96
C LYS A 190 -2.49 -7.59 -25.47
N THR A 191 -1.47 -7.58 -24.61
CA THR A 191 -0.12 -8.09 -24.89
C THR A 191 0.14 -9.28 -23.97
N SER A 192 -0.24 -10.49 -24.38
CA SER A 192 0.10 -11.81 -23.77
C SER A 192 0.33 -11.79 -22.25
N PHE A 193 -0.66 -12.20 -21.45
CA PHE A 193 -0.56 -12.13 -19.98
C PHE A 193 0.31 -13.24 -19.35
N PRO A 194 1.18 -12.91 -18.38
CA PRO A 194 1.43 -11.54 -17.94
C PRO A 194 2.26 -10.83 -19.01
N PRO A 195 1.96 -9.55 -19.29
CA PRO A 195 2.68 -8.79 -20.31
C PRO A 195 4.17 -9.00 -20.10
N THR A 196 4.90 -9.21 -21.19
CA THR A 196 6.31 -8.87 -21.22
C THR A 196 6.40 -7.45 -20.66
N PHE A 197 6.84 -7.33 -19.40
CA PHE A 197 6.82 -6.11 -18.59
C PHE A 197 7.81 -5.05 -19.10
N ILE A 198 8.28 -5.20 -20.33
CA ILE A 198 9.20 -4.35 -21.06
C ILE A 198 8.74 -2.87 -21.05
N PRO A 199 7.44 -2.51 -21.15
CA PRO A 199 7.04 -1.11 -21.10
C PRO A 199 7.33 -0.42 -19.76
N SER A 200 7.15 -1.10 -18.61
CA SER A 200 7.47 -0.52 -17.29
C SER A 200 8.97 -0.52 -17.01
N LEU A 201 9.73 -1.42 -17.63
CA LEU A 201 11.19 -1.49 -17.57
C LEU A 201 11.87 -0.42 -18.44
N ASN A 202 11.22 -0.01 -19.52
CA ASN A 202 11.71 1.05 -20.42
C ASN A 202 11.33 2.46 -19.94
N LYS A 203 10.69 2.60 -18.78
CA LYS A 203 10.29 3.88 -18.21
C LYS A 203 11.49 4.58 -17.59
N THR A 204 11.74 5.83 -18.00
CA THR A 204 12.72 6.70 -17.34
C THR A 204 12.09 7.34 -16.11
N PHE A 205 12.80 7.30 -14.98
CA PHE A 205 12.37 7.93 -13.72
C PHE A 205 13.12 9.26 -13.55
N SER A 206 12.38 10.35 -13.30
CA SER A 206 12.97 11.69 -13.18
C SER A 206 13.23 12.10 -11.73
N SER A 207 12.59 11.43 -10.78
CA SER A 207 12.69 11.70 -9.34
C SER A 207 12.49 10.45 -8.48
N TYR A 208 12.88 10.52 -7.21
CA TYR A 208 12.54 9.46 -6.23
C TYR A 208 11.03 9.33 -5.99
N GLU A 209 10.27 10.40 -6.18
CA GLU A 209 8.80 10.35 -6.11
C GLU A 209 8.22 9.47 -7.23
N ASP A 210 8.76 9.55 -8.44
CA ASP A 210 8.35 8.69 -9.54
C ASP A 210 8.64 7.20 -9.25
N VAL A 211 9.77 6.91 -8.60
CA VAL A 211 10.16 5.55 -8.19
C VAL A 211 9.19 5.03 -7.11
N GLU A 212 8.89 5.86 -6.11
CA GLU A 212 7.94 5.53 -5.04
C GLU A 212 6.55 5.24 -5.61
N LEU A 213 6.06 6.06 -6.55
CA LEU A 213 4.80 5.84 -7.24
C LEU A 213 4.79 4.50 -8.01
N GLN A 214 5.91 4.14 -8.64
CA GLN A 214 6.02 2.87 -9.37
C GLN A 214 6.01 1.67 -8.42
N ASN A 215 6.72 1.73 -7.30
CA ASN A 215 6.70 0.69 -6.27
C ASN A 215 5.29 0.51 -5.70
N ARG A 216 4.60 1.63 -5.40
CA ARG A 216 3.19 1.60 -4.96
C ARG A 216 2.26 1.00 -6.00
N GLU A 217 2.47 1.29 -7.27
CA GLU A 217 1.70 0.70 -8.35
C GLU A 217 1.87 -0.83 -8.37
N TRP A 218 3.10 -1.34 -8.33
CA TRP A 218 3.35 -2.79 -8.29
C TRP A 218 2.76 -3.45 -7.05
N ASN A 219 2.83 -2.81 -5.88
CA ASN A 219 2.18 -3.28 -4.67
C ASN A 219 0.65 -3.34 -4.83
N SER A 220 0.07 -2.34 -5.49
CA SER A 220 -1.39 -2.27 -5.69
C SER A 220 -1.92 -3.36 -6.64
N LEU A 221 -1.06 -3.88 -7.51
CA LEU A 221 -1.34 -4.93 -8.50
C LEU A 221 -0.88 -6.32 -8.04
N ASP A 222 -0.29 -6.44 -6.84
CA ASP A 222 0.32 -7.69 -6.36
C ASP A 222 -0.63 -8.89 -6.43
N LYS A 223 -1.90 -8.72 -6.02
CA LYS A 223 -2.91 -9.78 -6.09
C LYS A 223 -3.29 -10.14 -7.53
N ASP A 224 -3.34 -9.16 -8.42
CA ASP A 224 -3.66 -9.39 -9.84
C ASP A 224 -2.52 -10.14 -10.54
N PHE A 225 -1.28 -9.89 -10.12
CA PHE A 225 -0.07 -10.57 -10.58
C PHE A 225 0.03 -12.06 -10.18
N LEU A 226 -0.85 -12.55 -9.31
CA LEU A 226 -0.95 -13.96 -8.94
C LEU A 226 -1.96 -14.73 -9.78
N ARG A 227 -2.94 -14.05 -10.40
CA ARG A 227 -4.12 -14.67 -11.04
C ARG A 227 -3.73 -15.55 -12.22
N ASN A 228 -4.29 -16.76 -12.27
CA ASN A 228 -4.18 -17.59 -13.47
C ASN A 228 -4.89 -16.86 -14.64
N PRO A 229 -4.22 -16.68 -15.80
CA PRO A 229 -4.83 -16.00 -16.93
C PRO A 229 -6.09 -16.69 -17.46
N ALA A 230 -6.21 -18.00 -17.27
CA ALA A 230 -7.31 -18.81 -17.80
C ALA A 230 -8.55 -18.80 -16.89
N THR A 231 -8.36 -18.91 -15.58
CA THR A 231 -9.46 -19.01 -14.61
C THR A 231 -9.73 -17.72 -13.86
N GLY A 232 -8.80 -16.77 -13.85
CA GLY A 232 -8.84 -15.57 -13.01
C GLY A 232 -8.56 -15.85 -11.53
N GLU A 233 -8.51 -17.12 -11.12
CA GLU A 233 -8.25 -17.56 -9.76
C GLU A 233 -6.79 -17.96 -9.57
N TRP A 234 -6.22 -17.72 -8.39
CA TRP A 234 -4.86 -18.16 -8.06
C TRP A 234 -4.79 -19.12 -6.87
N ILE A 235 -5.89 -19.28 -6.14
CA ILE A 235 -6.00 -20.17 -4.98
C ILE A 235 -6.68 -21.47 -5.44
N GLY A 236 -6.28 -22.60 -4.85
CA GLY A 236 -6.84 -23.90 -5.13
C GLY A 236 -6.31 -24.54 -6.40
N LEU A 237 -6.96 -25.64 -6.80
CA LEU A 237 -6.59 -26.42 -7.99
C LEU A 237 -7.05 -25.71 -9.25
N ASN A 238 -6.10 -25.41 -10.14
CA ASN A 238 -6.38 -24.76 -11.41
C ASN A 238 -5.56 -25.40 -12.54
N TYR A 239 -6.15 -25.42 -13.73
CA TYR A 239 -5.45 -25.78 -14.95
C TYR A 239 -5.04 -24.50 -15.67
N ARG A 240 -3.80 -24.43 -16.15
CA ARG A 240 -3.33 -23.28 -16.95
C ARG A 240 -3.68 -23.51 -18.42
N GLN A 241 -4.11 -22.44 -19.09
CA GLN A 241 -4.22 -22.45 -20.53
C GLN A 241 -2.82 -22.53 -21.14
N LEU A 242 -2.62 -23.43 -22.09
CA LEU A 242 -1.36 -23.56 -22.81
C LEU A 242 -1.35 -22.71 -24.07
N PRO A 243 -0.17 -22.31 -24.56
CA PRO A 243 -0.08 -21.57 -25.82
C PRO A 243 -0.71 -22.39 -26.95
N LYS A 244 -1.40 -21.73 -27.89
CA LYS A 244 -2.03 -22.39 -29.07
C LYS A 244 -1.03 -23.21 -29.92
N ASN A 245 0.26 -22.94 -29.81
CA ASN A 245 1.34 -23.63 -30.52
C ASN A 245 2.06 -24.70 -29.68
N GLY A 246 1.61 -24.97 -28.44
CA GLY A 246 2.22 -25.95 -27.56
C GLY A 246 1.90 -27.38 -27.98
N THR A 247 2.80 -28.01 -28.75
CA THR A 247 2.77 -29.48 -28.99
C THR A 247 3.62 -30.22 -27.97
N GLY A 248 3.76 -29.65 -26.78
CA GLY A 248 4.58 -30.20 -25.70
C GLY A 248 4.18 -31.62 -25.34
N LYS A 249 5.07 -32.34 -24.66
CA LYS A 249 4.83 -33.74 -24.26
C LYS A 249 4.78 -33.95 -22.76
N PHE A 250 5.18 -32.93 -21.99
CA PHE A 250 5.38 -33.07 -20.57
C PHE A 250 4.22 -32.53 -19.77
N LYS A 251 3.98 -33.15 -18.62
CA LYS A 251 3.06 -32.67 -17.62
C LYS A 251 3.80 -31.94 -16.52
N PHE A 252 3.45 -30.68 -16.31
CA PHE A 252 3.99 -29.86 -15.22
C PHE A 252 2.96 -29.74 -14.12
N LEU A 253 3.41 -29.90 -12.87
CA LEU A 253 2.63 -29.62 -11.68
C LEU A 253 3.35 -28.56 -10.85
N ILE A 254 2.62 -27.54 -10.41
CA ILE A 254 3.16 -26.42 -9.62
C ILE A 254 2.42 -26.37 -8.29
N LEU A 255 3.16 -26.52 -7.19
CA LEU A 255 2.62 -26.59 -5.83
C LEU A 255 3.25 -25.52 -4.93
N GLY A 256 2.45 -25.01 -3.98
CA GLY A 256 2.96 -24.17 -2.90
C GLY A 256 2.04 -23.03 -2.54
N SER A 257 2.63 -21.89 -2.22
CA SER A 257 1.91 -20.73 -1.74
C SER A 257 1.75 -19.64 -2.81
N SER A 258 1.41 -18.43 -2.40
CA SER A 258 1.34 -17.28 -3.30
C SER A 258 2.67 -17.03 -4.04
N THR A 259 3.80 -17.49 -3.49
CA THR A 259 5.09 -17.50 -4.18
C THR A 259 5.12 -18.45 -5.37
N ALA A 260 4.53 -19.66 -5.26
CA ALA A 260 4.34 -20.57 -6.39
C ALA A 260 3.36 -19.99 -7.41
N ALA A 261 2.25 -19.38 -6.99
CA ALA A 261 1.35 -18.71 -7.92
C ALA A 261 2.09 -17.65 -8.74
N ARG A 262 2.93 -16.84 -8.07
CA ARG A 262 3.74 -15.86 -8.77
C ARG A 262 4.73 -16.53 -9.74
N LEU A 263 5.60 -17.42 -9.25
CA LEU A 263 6.62 -18.08 -10.07
C LEU A 263 6.01 -18.87 -11.25
N SER A 264 4.80 -19.41 -11.10
CA SER A 264 4.13 -20.21 -12.13
C SER A 264 3.90 -19.47 -13.45
N HIS A 265 3.81 -18.13 -13.42
CA HIS A 265 3.78 -17.33 -14.63
C HIS A 265 5.09 -17.41 -15.39
N LEU A 266 6.22 -17.28 -14.70
CA LEU A 266 7.52 -17.36 -15.33
C LEU A 266 7.80 -18.77 -15.88
N ILE A 267 7.38 -19.81 -15.15
CA ILE A 267 7.45 -21.20 -15.62
C ILE A 267 6.57 -21.40 -16.86
N HIS A 268 5.39 -20.77 -16.91
CA HIS A 268 4.52 -20.84 -18.08
C HIS A 268 5.14 -20.14 -19.30
N ASP A 269 5.63 -18.92 -19.13
CA ASP A 269 6.26 -18.16 -20.22
C ASP A 269 7.46 -18.90 -20.80
N GLU A 270 8.30 -19.46 -19.92
CA GLU A 270 9.58 -20.03 -20.32
C GLU A 270 9.52 -21.51 -20.66
N CYS A 271 8.62 -22.28 -20.04
CA CYS A 271 8.55 -23.74 -20.21
C CYS A 271 7.23 -24.21 -20.82
N GLY A 272 6.23 -23.33 -20.99
CA GLY A 272 4.87 -23.71 -21.40
C GLY A 272 4.79 -24.38 -22.76
N PHE A 273 5.72 -24.10 -23.67
CA PHE A 273 5.80 -24.76 -24.97
C PHE A 273 6.21 -26.25 -24.88
N LEU A 274 6.85 -26.67 -23.79
CA LEU A 274 7.24 -28.05 -23.54
C LEU A 274 6.10 -28.88 -22.95
N ALA A 275 5.07 -28.22 -22.43
CA ALA A 275 3.98 -28.86 -21.70
C ALA A 275 2.82 -29.26 -22.63
N ASN A 276 2.25 -30.44 -22.41
CA ASN A 276 0.89 -30.77 -22.88
C ASN A 276 -0.18 -30.41 -21.84
N GLN A 277 0.24 -30.26 -20.58
CA GLN A 277 -0.61 -29.91 -19.45
C GLN A 277 0.20 -29.21 -18.37
N MET A 278 -0.34 -28.11 -17.86
CA MET A 278 0.19 -27.41 -16.68
C MET A 278 -0.91 -27.30 -15.62
N VAL A 279 -0.66 -27.91 -14.47
CA VAL A 279 -1.57 -27.92 -13.32
C VAL A 279 -0.93 -27.10 -12.20
N GLN A 280 -1.72 -26.29 -11.50
CA GLN A 280 -1.28 -25.59 -10.29
C GLN A 280 -2.22 -25.91 -9.13
N LEU A 281 -1.66 -26.12 -7.94
CA LEU A 281 -2.41 -26.19 -6.69
C LEU A 281 -1.74 -25.27 -5.69
N ILE A 282 -2.46 -24.22 -5.29
CA ILE A 282 -1.90 -23.14 -4.48
C ILE A 282 -2.73 -22.94 -3.21
N PHE A 283 -2.05 -22.91 -2.06
CA PHE A 283 -2.65 -22.55 -0.79
C PHE A 283 -1.87 -21.41 -0.15
N PRO A 284 -2.50 -20.24 0.14
CA PRO A 284 -1.80 -19.09 0.71
C PRO A 284 -0.99 -19.48 1.95
N ALA A 285 0.27 -19.05 1.99
CA ALA A 285 1.25 -19.31 3.05
C ALA A 285 1.60 -20.78 3.39
N CYS A 286 0.85 -21.79 2.92
CA CYS A 286 1.18 -23.19 3.22
C CYS A 286 2.44 -23.68 2.46
N GLU A 287 3.27 -24.45 3.15
CA GLU A 287 4.52 -25.01 2.64
C GLU A 287 4.35 -26.48 2.19
N PRO A 288 4.84 -26.89 1.00
CA PRO A 288 4.68 -28.27 0.53
C PRO A 288 5.56 -29.34 1.21
N PHE A 289 6.52 -28.95 2.04
CA PHE A 289 7.38 -29.91 2.76
C PHE A 289 7.01 -30.08 4.23
N TYR A 290 6.32 -29.10 4.83
CA TYR A 290 5.93 -29.12 6.22
C TYR A 290 4.71 -28.22 6.42
N PRO A 291 3.70 -28.57 7.23
CA PRO A 291 2.53 -27.72 7.36
C PRO A 291 2.85 -26.49 8.19
N THR A 292 2.46 -25.30 7.71
CA THR A 292 2.56 -24.07 8.48
C THR A 292 1.54 -24.09 9.63
N THR A 293 1.99 -24.38 10.85
CA THR A 293 1.13 -24.79 11.96
C THR A 293 0.27 -23.68 12.56
N TYR A 294 0.71 -22.42 12.47
CA TYR A 294 -0.04 -21.29 13.01
C TYR A 294 -1.26 -20.88 12.14
N LEU A 295 -1.39 -21.45 10.93
CA LEU A 295 -2.52 -21.26 10.03
C LEU A 295 -3.38 -22.51 10.01
N GLY A 296 -4.66 -22.38 10.38
CA GLY A 296 -5.62 -23.47 10.26
C GLY A 296 -5.74 -23.95 8.80
N GLY A 297 -5.70 -25.26 8.58
CA GLY A 297 -5.90 -25.87 7.26
C GLY A 297 -4.62 -26.27 6.51
N CYS A 298 -3.42 -25.82 6.91
CA CYS A 298 -2.20 -26.16 6.16
C CYS A 298 -1.79 -27.64 6.29
N THR A 299 -2.20 -28.32 7.36
CA THR A 299 -2.01 -29.77 7.52
C THR A 299 -2.82 -30.55 6.49
N GLU A 300 -4.10 -30.23 6.32
CA GLU A 300 -4.97 -30.81 5.31
C GLU A 300 -4.47 -30.48 3.90
N ASN A 301 -4.02 -29.24 3.68
CA ASN A 301 -3.47 -28.80 2.40
C ASN A 301 -2.19 -29.56 2.02
N LEU A 302 -1.34 -29.91 2.99
CA LEU A 302 -0.17 -30.76 2.75
C LEU A 302 -0.58 -32.14 2.21
N HIS A 303 -1.65 -32.73 2.75
CA HIS A 303 -2.18 -33.98 2.24
C HIS A 303 -2.73 -33.85 0.81
N GLU A 304 -3.38 -32.73 0.48
CA GLU A 304 -3.85 -32.47 -0.88
C GLU A 304 -2.69 -32.31 -1.88
N PHE A 305 -1.56 -31.68 -1.49
CA PHE A 305 -0.35 -31.65 -2.32
C PHE A 305 0.15 -33.07 -2.64
N GLN A 306 0.32 -33.91 -1.62
CA GLN A 306 0.76 -35.31 -1.78
C GLN A 306 -0.18 -36.09 -2.71
N LYS A 307 -1.48 -35.99 -2.47
CA LYS A 307 -2.52 -36.69 -3.22
C LYS A 307 -2.46 -36.29 -4.68
N LEU A 308 -2.33 -35.00 -4.98
CA LEU A 308 -2.27 -34.51 -6.35
C LEU A 308 -1.01 -34.99 -7.08
N VAL A 309 0.16 -35.01 -6.45
CA VAL A 309 1.38 -35.58 -7.07
C VAL A 309 1.19 -37.06 -7.39
N LYS A 310 0.56 -37.81 -6.49
CA LYS A 310 0.30 -39.25 -6.66
C LYS A 310 -0.70 -39.54 -7.77
N THR A 311 -1.73 -38.71 -7.94
CA THR A 311 -2.77 -38.89 -8.96
C THR A 311 -2.32 -38.37 -10.32
N GLU A 312 -1.73 -37.17 -10.37
CA GLU A 312 -1.37 -36.50 -11.61
C GLU A 312 -0.12 -37.09 -12.26
N LYS A 313 0.79 -37.66 -11.45
CA LYS A 313 2.09 -38.24 -11.88
C LYS A 313 2.84 -37.34 -12.87
N PRO A 314 3.21 -36.11 -12.48
CA PRO A 314 3.79 -35.14 -13.41
C PRO A 314 5.20 -35.55 -13.84
N ASP A 315 5.63 -35.05 -15.00
CA ASP A 315 7.02 -35.17 -15.43
C ASP A 315 7.91 -34.20 -14.67
N TYR A 316 7.43 -32.96 -14.52
CA TYR A 316 8.11 -31.90 -13.79
C TYR A 316 7.24 -31.41 -12.65
N LEU A 317 7.80 -31.35 -11.45
CA LEU A 317 7.16 -30.77 -10.27
C LEU A 317 7.89 -29.51 -9.86
N VAL A 318 7.19 -28.39 -9.75
CA VAL A 318 7.72 -27.13 -9.19
C VAL A 318 7.14 -26.93 -7.81
N ILE A 319 8.00 -26.80 -6.79
CA ILE A 319 7.64 -26.52 -5.41
C ILE A 319 8.15 -25.13 -5.06
N ALA A 320 7.25 -24.20 -4.75
CA ALA A 320 7.63 -22.85 -4.37
C ALA A 320 6.78 -22.28 -3.22
N SER A 321 7.44 -22.05 -2.10
CA SER A 321 6.88 -21.35 -0.95
C SER A 321 7.98 -20.54 -0.26
N ARG A 322 7.58 -19.54 0.52
CA ARG A 322 8.46 -18.99 1.56
C ARG A 322 8.61 -20.01 2.67
N PHE A 323 9.66 -19.87 3.48
CA PHE A 323 9.76 -20.65 4.71
C PHE A 323 8.98 -19.98 5.83
N PHE A 324 8.22 -20.76 6.58
CA PHE A 324 7.66 -20.37 7.87
C PHE A 324 8.15 -21.35 8.93
N ASP A 325 7.50 -22.49 9.06
CA ASP A 325 7.80 -23.48 10.09
C ASP A 325 9.10 -24.23 9.75
N MET A 326 9.44 -24.32 8.46
CA MET A 326 10.77 -24.76 8.03
C MET A 326 11.90 -23.88 8.59
N GLY A 327 11.62 -22.68 9.09
CA GLY A 327 12.59 -21.82 9.80
C GLY A 327 12.50 -21.87 11.32
N HIS A 328 11.68 -22.73 11.92
CA HIS A 328 11.64 -22.84 13.38
C HIS A 328 12.95 -23.39 13.94
N PRO A 329 13.42 -22.87 15.09
CA PRO A 329 14.67 -23.33 15.71
C PRO A 329 14.57 -24.81 16.08
N LEU A 330 15.73 -25.45 16.26
CA LEU A 330 15.78 -26.80 16.82
C LEU A 330 15.16 -26.81 18.23
N PRO A 331 14.51 -27.91 18.63
CA PRO A 331 14.12 -28.11 20.03
C PRO A 331 15.33 -27.96 20.96
N GLN A 332 15.12 -27.43 22.17
CA GLN A 332 16.21 -27.08 23.10
C GLN A 332 17.23 -28.19 23.39
N ASN A 333 16.81 -29.47 23.29
CA ASN A 333 17.65 -30.63 23.56
C ASN A 333 18.28 -31.26 22.31
N ILE A 334 18.12 -30.64 21.14
CA ILE A 334 18.58 -31.14 19.85
C ILE A 334 19.52 -30.12 19.25
N THR A 335 20.78 -30.52 19.04
CA THR A 335 21.80 -29.71 18.35
C THR A 335 22.19 -30.30 17.00
N ASP A 336 21.78 -31.54 16.72
CA ASP A 336 22.07 -32.25 15.49
C ASP A 336 20.83 -32.28 14.59
N MET A 337 21.02 -31.88 13.32
CA MET A 337 19.98 -31.91 12.29
C MET A 337 19.47 -33.33 12.01
N GLU A 338 20.23 -34.38 12.32
CA GLU A 338 19.77 -35.77 12.17
C GLU A 338 18.48 -36.05 12.95
N TYR A 339 18.34 -35.44 14.13
CA TYR A 339 17.20 -35.64 15.02
C TYR A 339 16.11 -34.56 14.89
N ASP A 340 16.23 -33.68 13.90
CA ASP A 340 15.26 -32.61 13.68
C ASP A 340 13.89 -33.17 13.22
N PRO A 341 12.82 -33.00 14.02
CA PRO A 341 11.51 -33.54 13.69
C PRO A 341 10.87 -32.86 12.46
N ILE A 342 11.19 -31.59 12.22
CA ILE A 342 10.67 -30.85 11.06
C ILE A 342 11.31 -31.40 9.78
N LEU A 343 12.63 -31.60 9.82
CA LEU A 343 13.37 -32.21 8.72
C LEU A 343 12.92 -33.66 8.45
N ALA A 344 12.65 -34.45 9.49
CA ALA A 344 12.16 -35.82 9.33
C ALA A 344 10.83 -35.89 8.55
N ILE A 345 9.90 -34.98 8.85
CA ILE A 345 8.65 -34.84 8.11
C ILE A 345 8.93 -34.39 6.67
N ALA A 346 9.74 -33.35 6.49
CA ALA A 346 10.09 -32.83 5.17
C ALA A 346 10.76 -33.87 4.25
N LYS A 347 11.65 -34.72 4.81
CA LYS A 347 12.26 -35.86 4.10
C LYS A 347 11.20 -36.87 3.65
N ASN A 348 10.28 -37.24 4.54
CA ASN A 348 9.19 -38.13 4.19
C ASN A 348 8.31 -37.56 3.05
N GLU A 349 8.06 -36.24 3.07
CA GLU A 349 7.35 -35.55 1.99
C GLU A 349 8.10 -35.59 0.67
N LEU A 350 9.39 -35.25 0.69
CA LEU A 350 10.26 -35.34 -0.49
C LEU A 350 10.24 -36.76 -1.09
N GLN A 351 10.36 -37.80 -0.26
CA GLN A 351 10.32 -39.19 -0.72
C GLN A 351 9.00 -39.54 -1.41
N LYS A 352 7.86 -39.05 -0.90
CA LYS A 352 6.55 -39.23 -1.56
C LYS A 352 6.52 -38.54 -2.92
N TYR A 353 7.03 -37.31 -3.02
CA TYR A 353 7.11 -36.58 -4.28
C TYR A 353 8.03 -37.27 -5.29
N MET A 354 9.21 -37.71 -4.87
CA MET A 354 10.16 -38.43 -5.72
C MET A 354 9.57 -39.69 -6.34
N ARG A 355 8.64 -40.39 -5.67
CA ARG A 355 7.96 -41.57 -6.24
C ARG A 355 6.92 -41.21 -7.30
N GLY A 356 6.30 -40.03 -7.21
CA GLY A 356 5.24 -39.60 -8.12
C GLY A 356 5.73 -38.83 -9.34
N VAL A 357 6.94 -38.27 -9.32
CA VAL A 357 7.49 -37.43 -10.38
C VAL A 357 8.39 -38.24 -11.31
N SER A 358 8.20 -38.14 -12.63
CA SER A 358 8.95 -38.96 -13.60
C SER A 358 10.35 -38.40 -13.92
N ARG A 359 10.51 -37.07 -14.02
CA ARG A 359 11.77 -36.41 -14.40
C ARG A 359 12.40 -35.64 -13.25
N LYS A 360 11.97 -34.39 -13.04
CA LYS A 360 12.68 -33.41 -12.19
C LYS A 360 11.74 -32.74 -11.19
N ILE A 361 12.27 -32.44 -10.01
CA ILE A 361 11.64 -31.63 -8.98
C ILE A 361 12.41 -30.32 -8.87
N ILE A 362 11.78 -29.20 -9.21
CA ILE A 362 12.33 -27.87 -9.10
C ILE A 362 11.87 -27.28 -7.77
N ILE A 363 12.83 -26.89 -6.93
CA ILE A 363 12.56 -26.35 -5.59
C ILE A 363 13.02 -24.89 -5.56
N LEU A 364 12.15 -23.99 -5.11
CA LEU A 364 12.57 -22.66 -4.69
C LEU A 364 13.27 -22.76 -3.32
N HIS A 365 14.53 -22.36 -3.25
CA HIS A 365 15.27 -22.35 -1.98
C HIS A 365 14.68 -21.30 -1.02
N ALA A 366 14.80 -21.54 0.28
CA ALA A 366 14.67 -20.50 1.30
C ALA A 366 15.54 -19.26 0.95
N PHE A 367 14.93 -18.08 1.02
CA PHE A 367 15.57 -16.77 0.82
C PHE A 367 15.14 -15.85 1.98
N PRO A 368 15.97 -14.86 2.39
CA PRO A 368 15.75 -14.12 3.62
C PRO A 368 14.36 -13.46 3.73
N ARG A 369 13.89 -13.23 4.96
CA ARG A 369 12.68 -12.44 5.18
C ARG A 369 13.02 -10.95 5.23
N ARG A 370 12.02 -10.13 4.92
CA ARG A 370 12.14 -8.68 4.93
C ARG A 370 11.47 -8.12 6.18
N THR A 371 12.05 -7.07 6.74
CA THR A 371 11.43 -6.28 7.80
C THR A 371 10.28 -5.45 7.23
N TYR A 372 9.04 -5.72 7.67
CA TYR A 372 7.83 -5.16 7.05
C TYR A 372 7.84 -3.63 6.95
N MET A 373 8.15 -2.94 8.06
CA MET A 373 8.13 -1.46 8.16
C MET A 373 9.31 -0.79 7.44
N SER A 374 10.47 -1.45 7.39
CA SER A 374 11.67 -0.89 6.76
C SER A 374 11.57 -0.86 5.24
N PHE A 375 10.87 -1.83 4.66
CA PHE A 375 10.82 -2.04 3.22
C PHE A 375 10.20 -0.86 2.45
N GLU A 376 9.15 -0.25 2.99
CA GLU A 376 8.50 0.90 2.34
C GLU A 376 9.32 2.19 2.46
N ARG A 377 10.38 2.20 3.28
CA ARG A 377 11.22 3.38 3.53
C ARG A 377 12.46 3.43 2.64
N ILE A 378 12.71 2.40 1.82
CA ILE A 378 13.90 2.27 0.98
C ILE A 378 14.12 3.52 0.13
N VAL A 379 13.10 3.94 -0.64
CA VAL A 379 13.20 5.10 -1.53
C VAL A 379 13.49 6.38 -0.75
N GLY A 380 12.84 6.57 0.42
CA GLY A 380 13.09 7.71 1.30
C GLY A 380 14.51 7.73 1.88
N TRP A 381 15.09 6.57 2.19
CA TRP A 381 16.48 6.47 2.64
C TRP A 381 17.47 6.75 1.51
N MET A 382 17.18 6.29 0.29
CA MET A 382 17.99 6.60 -0.89
C MET A 382 17.95 8.10 -1.23
N ALA A 383 16.78 8.74 -1.13
CA ALA A 383 16.66 10.19 -1.28
C ALA A 383 17.50 10.96 -0.26
N LYS A 384 17.67 10.41 0.95
CA LYS A 384 18.56 10.92 2.01
C LYS A 384 20.02 10.49 1.83
N LYS A 385 20.37 9.86 0.70
CA LYS A 385 21.72 9.40 0.36
C LYS A 385 22.34 8.44 1.39
N LEU A 386 21.52 7.63 2.07
CA LEU A 386 22.05 6.54 2.89
C LEU A 386 22.79 5.54 1.99
N ALA A 387 23.92 5.04 2.50
CA ALA A 387 24.68 4.00 1.82
C ALA A 387 23.81 2.74 1.61
N PRO A 388 23.80 2.13 0.40
CA PRO A 388 23.00 0.94 0.11
C PRO A 388 23.21 -0.22 1.10
N GLU A 389 24.42 -0.39 1.63
CA GLU A 389 24.80 -1.39 2.63
C GLU A 389 23.98 -1.23 3.93
N ILE A 390 23.78 0.02 4.35
CA ILE A 390 23.01 0.35 5.55
C ILE A 390 21.53 0.05 5.32
N ILE A 391 21.05 0.32 4.11
CA ILE A 391 19.67 0.04 3.71
C ILE A 391 19.44 -1.48 3.66
N ASP A 392 20.32 -2.24 3.01
CA ASP A 392 20.25 -3.70 2.92
C ASP A 392 20.08 -4.32 4.33
N LYS A 393 20.93 -3.93 5.29
CA LYS A 393 20.87 -4.41 6.68
C LYS A 393 19.56 -4.05 7.41
N LYS A 394 18.94 -2.91 7.08
CA LYS A 394 17.66 -2.50 7.68
C LYS A 394 16.45 -3.21 7.08
N VAL A 395 16.56 -3.65 5.83
CA VAL A 395 15.46 -4.22 5.05
C VAL A 395 15.29 -5.70 5.32
N ILE A 396 16.35 -6.42 5.64
CA ILE A 396 16.32 -7.87 5.87
C ILE A 396 16.15 -8.14 7.38
N GLU A 397 15.39 -9.18 7.73
CA GLU A 397 15.36 -9.68 9.11
C GLU A 397 16.72 -10.34 9.47
N PRO A 398 17.13 -10.35 10.75
CA PRO A 398 18.31 -11.11 11.17
C PRO A 398 18.27 -12.55 10.64
N LEU A 399 19.38 -13.03 10.08
CA LEU A 399 19.44 -14.34 9.40
C LEU A 399 19.25 -15.49 10.39
N GLU A 400 19.66 -15.27 11.63
CA GLU A 400 19.51 -16.18 12.76
C GLU A 400 18.03 -16.39 13.13
N ASN A 401 17.14 -15.49 12.70
CA ASN A 401 15.69 -15.63 12.88
C ASN A 401 15.10 -16.60 11.84
N GLY A 402 15.64 -17.81 11.80
CA GLY A 402 15.09 -18.95 11.09
C GLY A 402 15.56 -19.13 9.65
N TYR A 403 16.21 -18.12 9.04
CA TYR A 403 16.67 -18.24 7.66
C TYR A 403 17.78 -19.30 7.52
N ASP A 404 18.79 -19.26 8.38
CA ASP A 404 19.93 -20.18 8.29
C ASP A 404 19.50 -21.64 8.46
N ILE A 405 18.64 -21.92 9.44
CA ILE A 405 18.13 -23.28 9.65
C ILE A 405 17.17 -23.73 8.54
N ALA A 406 16.35 -22.83 8.01
CA ALA A 406 15.54 -23.14 6.83
C ALA A 406 16.44 -23.49 5.66
N ARG A 407 17.52 -22.74 5.44
CA ARG A 407 18.47 -23.08 4.37
C ARG A 407 19.08 -24.46 4.56
N GLU A 408 19.58 -24.75 5.76
CA GLU A 408 20.21 -26.03 6.07
C GLU A 408 19.27 -27.21 5.83
N ARG A 409 18.00 -27.10 6.24
CA ARG A 409 16.97 -28.12 5.94
C ARG A 409 16.80 -28.33 4.43
N TYR A 410 16.66 -27.26 3.65
CA TYR A 410 16.51 -27.35 2.20
C TYR A 410 17.76 -27.95 1.54
N GLU A 411 18.97 -27.62 1.98
CA GLU A 411 20.22 -28.21 1.50
C GLU A 411 20.27 -29.72 1.76
N ILE A 412 19.80 -30.19 2.91
CA ILE A 412 19.71 -31.63 3.20
C ILE A 412 18.68 -32.31 2.28
N LEU A 413 17.52 -31.70 2.05
CA LEU A 413 16.51 -32.21 1.12
C LEU A 413 17.07 -32.30 -0.32
N LEU A 414 17.81 -31.29 -0.76
CA LEU A 414 18.43 -31.26 -2.09
C LEU A 414 19.50 -32.36 -2.23
N LYS A 415 20.33 -32.56 -1.21
CA LYS A 415 21.32 -33.65 -1.17
C LYS A 415 20.64 -35.02 -1.27
N GLU A 416 19.55 -35.22 -0.54
CA GLU A 416 18.78 -36.48 -0.56
C GLU A 416 18.10 -36.72 -1.92
N CYS A 417 17.61 -35.65 -2.56
CA CYS A 417 16.99 -35.72 -3.88
C CYS A 417 18.00 -35.97 -5.01
N GLY A 418 19.25 -35.55 -4.82
CA GLY A 418 20.34 -35.71 -5.77
C GLY A 418 20.02 -35.11 -7.14
N LEU A 419 20.39 -35.82 -8.21
CA LEU A 419 20.21 -35.36 -9.60
C LEU A 419 18.74 -35.17 -10.01
N LYS A 420 17.80 -35.68 -9.23
CA LYS A 420 16.36 -35.52 -9.49
C LYS A 420 15.87 -34.11 -9.14
N CYS A 421 16.57 -33.38 -8.28
CA CYS A 421 16.20 -32.01 -7.94
C CYS A 421 17.02 -30.97 -8.69
N GLU A 422 16.37 -29.85 -8.96
CA GLU A 422 16.97 -28.61 -9.42
C GLU A 422 16.49 -27.46 -8.56
N ILE A 423 17.24 -26.37 -8.55
CA ILE A 423 17.03 -25.27 -7.62
C ILE A 423 16.88 -23.94 -8.35
N ILE A 424 15.93 -23.15 -7.86
CA ILE A 424 15.88 -21.71 -8.10
C ILE A 424 16.25 -21.06 -6.77
N ASP A 425 17.31 -20.26 -6.73
CA ASP A 425 17.79 -19.67 -5.50
C ASP A 425 17.76 -18.14 -5.56
N TYR A 426 16.76 -17.55 -4.90
CA TYR A 426 16.65 -16.11 -4.82
C TYR A 426 17.73 -15.47 -3.96
N HIS A 427 18.35 -16.20 -3.03
CA HIS A 427 19.50 -15.67 -2.31
C HIS A 427 20.63 -15.38 -3.29
N ASP A 428 21.06 -16.38 -4.05
CA ASP A 428 22.16 -16.24 -5.02
C ASP A 428 21.85 -15.21 -6.11
N ILE A 429 20.61 -15.19 -6.61
CA ILE A 429 20.18 -14.28 -7.68
C ILE A 429 20.24 -12.81 -7.22
N PHE A 430 19.86 -12.52 -5.98
CA PHE A 430 19.77 -11.16 -5.46
C PHE A 430 20.90 -10.81 -4.49
N LEU A 431 21.88 -11.69 -4.28
CA LEU A 431 23.03 -11.44 -3.42
C LEU A 431 23.87 -10.29 -3.98
N ASN A 432 24.07 -9.26 -3.16
CA ASN A 432 25.04 -8.25 -3.49
C ASN A 432 26.43 -8.69 -3.03
N PRO A 433 27.41 -8.88 -3.94
CA PRO A 433 28.73 -9.40 -3.58
C PRO A 433 29.56 -8.41 -2.75
N LYS A 434 29.25 -7.11 -2.76
CA LYS A 434 29.96 -6.11 -1.96
C LYS A 434 29.46 -6.11 -0.52
N THR A 435 28.14 -6.16 -0.35
CA THR A 435 27.51 -6.02 0.97
C THR A 435 27.32 -7.37 1.66
N GLN A 436 27.40 -8.47 0.91
CA GLN A 436 27.10 -9.84 1.35
C GLN A 436 25.65 -10.00 1.87
N PHE A 437 24.77 -9.07 1.50
CA PHE A 437 23.34 -9.14 1.79
C PHE A 437 22.53 -9.38 0.52
N VAL A 438 21.40 -10.08 0.67
CA VAL A 438 20.39 -10.19 -0.40
C VAL A 438 19.75 -8.83 -0.59
N ARG A 439 19.93 -8.23 -1.75
CA ARG A 439 19.40 -6.90 -2.02
C ARG A 439 17.96 -6.99 -2.52
N TYR A 440 17.11 -6.08 -2.04
CA TYR A 440 15.67 -6.06 -2.34
C TYR A 440 15.25 -4.92 -3.29
N PHE A 441 16.21 -4.13 -3.77
CA PHE A 441 15.96 -2.94 -4.59
C PHE A 441 17.12 -2.71 -5.57
N ASN A 442 16.88 -2.00 -6.67
CA ASN A 442 17.94 -1.61 -7.60
C ASN A 442 18.57 -0.26 -7.23
N ASP A 443 19.52 0.22 -8.05
CA ASP A 443 20.30 1.43 -7.76
C ASP A 443 19.49 2.74 -7.73
N ILE A 444 18.24 2.72 -8.21
CA ILE A 444 17.32 3.86 -8.13
C ILE A 444 16.22 3.68 -7.08
N GLY A 445 16.14 2.52 -6.43
CA GLY A 445 15.16 2.21 -5.38
C GLY A 445 13.90 1.49 -5.86
N LEU A 446 13.85 0.98 -7.08
CA LEU A 446 12.77 0.08 -7.50
C LEU A 446 12.91 -1.25 -6.78
N HIS A 447 11.81 -1.72 -6.19
CA HIS A 447 11.83 -2.94 -5.41
C HIS A 447 11.84 -4.19 -6.30
N TYR A 448 12.54 -5.23 -5.85
CA TYR A 448 12.48 -6.56 -6.46
C TYR A 448 11.30 -7.39 -5.93
N PHE A 449 10.78 -7.02 -4.76
CA PHE A 449 9.62 -7.68 -4.17
C PHE A 449 8.51 -6.67 -3.90
N THR A 450 7.27 -7.13 -3.91
CA THR A 450 6.13 -6.35 -3.42
C THR A 450 6.08 -6.44 -1.90
N THR A 451 5.21 -5.65 -1.28
CA THR A 451 4.87 -5.79 0.15
C THR A 451 4.23 -7.15 0.46
N GLY A 452 3.66 -7.82 -0.53
CA GLY A 452 3.25 -9.24 -0.42
C GLY A 452 4.42 -10.23 -0.36
N HIS A 453 5.66 -9.77 -0.53
CA HIS A 453 6.87 -10.59 -0.68
C HIS A 453 6.84 -11.48 -1.94
N HIS A 454 6.22 -10.97 -3.02
CA HIS A 454 6.22 -11.60 -4.33
C HIS A 454 7.12 -10.83 -5.29
N LEU A 455 7.71 -11.50 -6.28
CA LEU A 455 8.57 -10.82 -7.26
C LEU A 455 7.81 -9.73 -8.02
N THR A 456 8.39 -8.55 -8.09
CA THR A 456 7.92 -7.46 -8.97
C THR A 456 8.18 -7.81 -10.43
N PRO A 457 7.57 -7.07 -11.37
CA PRO A 457 7.92 -7.12 -12.78
C PRO A 457 9.42 -7.07 -13.09
N LEU A 458 10.16 -6.21 -12.37
CA LEU A 458 11.61 -6.09 -12.53
C LEU A 458 12.33 -7.37 -12.13
N ALA A 459 11.99 -7.91 -10.95
CA ALA A 459 12.62 -9.12 -10.47
C ALA A 459 12.26 -10.36 -11.29
N PHE A 460 11.09 -10.37 -11.95
CA PHE A 460 10.72 -11.40 -12.92
C PHE A 460 11.76 -11.56 -14.02
N GLU A 461 12.16 -10.45 -14.63
CA GLU A 461 13.14 -10.48 -15.72
C GLU A 461 14.54 -10.85 -15.22
N ILE A 462 14.90 -10.49 -13.98
CA ILE A 462 16.16 -10.92 -13.35
C ILE A 462 16.17 -12.45 -13.12
N VAL A 463 15.05 -13.03 -12.70
CA VAL A 463 14.92 -14.48 -12.43
C VAL A 463 14.73 -15.29 -13.72
N ARG A 464 14.19 -14.70 -14.78
CA ARG A 464 13.86 -15.36 -16.07
C ARG A 464 14.99 -16.23 -16.65
N PRO A 465 16.27 -15.79 -16.71
CA PRO A 465 17.37 -16.61 -17.21
C PRO A 465 17.62 -17.87 -16.37
N TYR A 466 17.37 -17.82 -15.06
CA TYR A 466 17.55 -18.96 -14.15
C TYR A 466 16.47 -20.00 -14.38
N VAL A 467 15.22 -19.56 -14.62
CA VAL A 467 14.11 -20.45 -14.99
C VAL A 467 14.32 -21.08 -16.36
N ARG A 468 14.83 -20.33 -17.35
CA ARG A 468 15.17 -20.87 -18.68
C ARG A 468 16.12 -22.06 -18.64
N ARG A 469 17.04 -22.09 -17.67
CA ARG A 469 18.02 -23.18 -17.54
C ARG A 469 17.40 -24.51 -17.11
N ILE A 470 16.22 -24.51 -16.50
CA ILE A 470 15.53 -25.73 -16.01
C ILE A 470 15.26 -26.75 -17.14
N TYR A 471 15.10 -26.29 -18.38
CA TYR A 471 14.88 -27.17 -19.53
C TYR A 471 16.01 -27.13 -20.58
N GLY A 472 17.09 -26.37 -20.31
CA GLY A 472 18.25 -26.20 -21.19
C GLY A 472 19.43 -27.08 -20.78
N SER A 473 19.96 -27.86 -21.71
CA SER A 473 21.04 -28.85 -21.56
C SER A 473 22.44 -28.28 -21.29
N LYS A 474 22.61 -27.43 -20.28
CA LYS A 474 23.95 -27.13 -19.74
C LYS A 474 24.00 -27.45 -18.23
N PRO A 475 24.90 -28.35 -17.79
CA PRO A 475 25.14 -28.56 -16.37
C PRO A 475 25.66 -27.26 -15.73
N ARG A 476 25.45 -27.14 -14.42
CA ARG A 476 25.97 -26.08 -13.55
C ARG A 476 27.46 -25.85 -13.89
N PRO A 477 27.89 -24.65 -14.33
CA PRO A 477 29.31 -24.38 -14.45
C PRO A 477 29.92 -24.41 -13.04
N SER A 478 31.16 -24.87 -12.91
CA SER A 478 31.95 -24.65 -11.69
C SER A 478 32.00 -23.16 -11.37
N ALA A 479 32.17 -22.80 -10.09
CA ALA A 479 32.17 -21.43 -9.58
C ALA A 479 33.09 -20.43 -10.35
N GLU A 480 34.07 -20.92 -11.11
CA GLU A 480 34.89 -20.11 -12.03
C GLU A 480 34.16 -19.60 -13.28
N ASP A 481 33.16 -20.31 -13.81
CA ASP A 481 32.46 -19.92 -15.05
C ASP A 481 31.26 -18.97 -14.81
N ASP A 482 30.76 -18.84 -13.57
CA ASP A 482 29.75 -17.83 -13.19
C ASP A 482 30.29 -16.40 -13.25
N SER A 483 31.63 -16.25 -13.25
CA SER A 483 32.28 -14.96 -13.50
C SER A 483 32.16 -14.51 -14.97
N LYS A 484 31.95 -15.45 -15.90
CA LYS A 484 31.89 -15.21 -17.36
C LYS A 484 30.48 -15.10 -17.93
N LEU A 485 29.45 -15.44 -17.16
CA LEU A 485 28.03 -15.31 -17.53
C LEU A 485 27.32 -14.10 -16.93
N ARG A 486 28.04 -13.24 -16.20
CA ARG A 486 27.57 -11.88 -15.93
C ARG A 486 27.47 -11.14 -17.26
N PRO A 487 26.45 -10.30 -17.49
CA PRO A 487 26.35 -9.56 -18.73
C PRO A 487 27.57 -8.64 -18.88
N SER A 488 28.45 -8.96 -19.83
CA SER A 488 29.15 -7.93 -20.58
C SER A 488 28.12 -7.23 -21.48
N ALA A 489 28.21 -5.90 -21.53
CA ALA A 489 27.33 -5.05 -22.29
C ALA A 489 27.24 -5.51 -23.77
N PRO A 490 26.07 -5.37 -24.43
CA PRO A 490 25.93 -5.73 -25.84
C PRO A 490 26.75 -4.77 -26.71
N GLU A 491 27.78 -5.30 -27.38
CA GLU A 491 28.46 -4.66 -28.50
C GLU A 491 27.53 -4.65 -29.73
N GLY A 492 27.39 -3.49 -30.36
CA GLY A 492 26.99 -3.37 -31.76
C GLY A 492 25.65 -2.69 -32.03
N VAL A 493 25.63 -1.35 -32.00
CA VAL A 493 24.71 -0.49 -32.80
C VAL A 493 25.50 0.80 -33.17
N PRO A 494 25.35 1.36 -34.40
CA PRO A 494 26.37 2.18 -35.05
C PRO A 494 26.54 3.59 -34.48
N GLU A 495 27.77 4.09 -34.58
CA GLU A 495 28.16 5.47 -34.28
C GLU A 495 27.42 6.50 -35.14
N GLY A 496 26.96 7.57 -34.49
CA GLY A 496 26.59 8.83 -35.14
C GLY A 496 25.88 9.80 -34.19
N PRO A 497 26.00 11.12 -34.38
CA PRO A 497 27.24 11.90 -34.38
C PRO A 497 27.41 12.71 -33.09
N VAL A 498 28.67 13.11 -32.89
CA VAL A 498 29.28 13.81 -31.77
C VAL A 498 28.63 15.16 -31.41
N ASN A 499 28.44 15.31 -30.10
CA ASN A 499 28.47 16.52 -29.25
C ASN A 499 28.69 17.89 -29.90
N ARG A 500 27.78 18.82 -29.56
CA ARG A 500 28.06 20.19 -29.10
C ARG A 500 27.02 20.44 -27.99
N PHE A 501 27.34 20.91 -26.79
CA PHE A 501 27.94 22.21 -26.50
C PHE A 501 28.68 22.21 -25.16
N ALA A 502 29.76 22.97 -25.13
CA ALA A 502 30.52 23.38 -23.97
C ALA A 502 29.83 24.55 -23.24
N GLY A 503 29.99 24.62 -21.92
CA GLY A 503 29.75 25.81 -21.11
C GLY A 503 29.13 25.53 -19.73
N ASP A 504 29.99 25.42 -18.71
CA ASP A 504 29.77 25.79 -17.31
C ASP A 504 28.78 24.98 -16.42
N ILE A 505 29.28 23.78 -16.05
CA ILE A 505 29.23 23.06 -14.75
C ILE A 505 27.93 23.12 -13.90
N ASP A 506 27.10 22.08 -14.07
CA ASP A 506 25.98 21.62 -13.22
C ASP A 506 26.33 20.23 -12.62
N PRO A 507 26.26 20.00 -11.29
CA PRO A 507 26.62 18.74 -10.65
C PRO A 507 25.49 17.69 -10.64
N THR A 508 24.50 17.77 -11.53
CA THR A 508 23.34 16.88 -11.53
C THR A 508 23.05 16.29 -12.91
N ARG A 509 23.66 15.13 -13.24
CA ARG A 509 23.01 14.02 -13.97
C ARG A 509 23.97 12.85 -14.17
N LEU A 510 23.71 11.78 -13.43
CA LEU A 510 24.39 10.49 -13.53
C LEU A 510 23.89 9.73 -14.76
N VAL A 511 24.76 9.57 -15.76
CA VAL A 511 24.72 8.46 -16.72
C VAL A 511 26.10 7.83 -16.76
N LEU A 512 26.11 6.50 -16.86
CA LEU A 512 27.24 5.57 -16.84
C LEU A 512 28.46 6.05 -17.65
N ASP A 513 29.61 6.15 -16.97
CA ASP A 513 30.94 6.07 -17.58
C ASP A 513 31.68 4.87 -16.97
N GLN A 514 32.09 3.95 -17.82
CA GLN A 514 33.10 2.93 -17.53
C GLN A 514 34.17 3.02 -18.61
N SER A 515 35.16 3.89 -18.40
CA SER A 515 36.44 3.79 -19.07
C SER A 515 37.58 4.27 -18.18
N ASN A 516 38.30 3.29 -17.62
CA ASN A 516 39.72 3.29 -17.20
C ASN A 516 39.95 2.70 -15.82
N LEU A 517 40.39 1.43 -15.83
CA LEU A 517 41.05 0.77 -14.72
C LEU A 517 42.56 0.89 -14.97
N THR A 518 43.24 1.70 -14.14
CA THR A 518 44.67 1.54 -13.88
C THR A 518 44.90 1.68 -12.38
N ALA A 519 45.45 0.62 -11.81
CA ALA A 519 45.79 0.47 -10.41
C ALA A 519 46.88 1.48 -9.99
N VAL A 520 46.72 2.08 -8.81
CA VAL A 520 47.82 2.45 -7.91
C VAL A 520 47.35 2.26 -6.47
N MET A 521 48.04 1.39 -5.74
CA MET A 521 47.92 1.26 -4.28
C MET A 521 48.35 2.56 -3.59
N ALA A 522 47.60 2.98 -2.57
CA ALA A 522 48.09 3.88 -1.54
C ALA A 522 47.59 3.39 -0.17
N PRO A 523 48.41 3.49 0.90
CA PRO A 523 48.13 2.83 2.18
C PRO A 523 47.07 3.58 3.00
N LEU A 524 46.35 2.81 3.81
CA LEU A 524 45.47 3.28 4.89
C LEU A 524 46.24 4.21 5.84
N PRO A 525 45.64 5.31 6.31
CA PRO A 525 46.03 5.93 7.57
C PRO A 525 45.22 5.36 8.74
N ASP A 526 45.97 5.11 9.80
CA ASP A 526 45.65 4.51 11.08
C ASP A 526 44.39 4.97 11.83
N ASP A 527 43.84 3.99 12.55
CA ASP A 527 43.09 4.07 13.80
C ASP A 527 42.95 5.45 14.46
N LYS A 528 41.71 5.92 14.56
CA LYS A 528 41.18 6.52 15.79
C LYS A 528 39.76 6.04 16.03
N GLY A 529 39.60 5.25 17.10
CA GLY A 529 38.34 4.70 17.55
C GLY A 529 37.30 5.78 17.81
N PHE A 530 36.08 5.50 17.36
CA PHE A 530 34.91 6.31 17.64
C PHE A 530 34.24 5.76 18.90
N ASP A 531 34.24 6.57 19.96
CA ASP A 531 33.67 6.29 21.28
C ASP A 531 32.14 6.37 21.23
N PHE A 532 31.47 5.43 21.89
CA PHE A 532 30.02 5.18 21.83
C PHE A 532 29.26 5.76 23.02
N THR A 533 29.74 6.86 23.62
CA THR A 533 29.20 7.36 24.90
C THR A 533 28.33 8.62 24.85
N ASP A 534 28.04 9.21 23.69
CA ASP A 534 27.25 10.46 23.61
C ASP A 534 25.88 10.33 22.90
N LEU A 535 25.02 9.43 23.38
CA LEU A 535 23.58 9.43 23.05
C LEU A 535 22.74 9.04 24.29
N GLU A 536 22.38 10.04 25.11
CA GLU A 536 21.16 10.04 25.94
C GLU A 536 20.08 10.92 25.28
#